data_AF-A0A1I8HDF5-F1
#
_entry.id   AF-A0A1I8HDF5-F1
#
_cell.length_a   1.000
_cell.length_b   1.000
_cell.length_c   1.000
_cell.angle_alpha   90.00
_cell.angle_beta   90.00
_cell.angle_gamma   90.00
#
_symmetry.space_group_name_H-M   'P 1'
#
loop_
_entity.id
_entity.type
_entity.pdbx_description
1 polymer ?
#
loop_
_entity_poly.entity_id
_entity_poly.type
_entity_poly.pdbx_seq_one_letter_code
_entity_poly.pdbx_strand_id
1 'polypeptide(L)'
;MRTFALSSLSFALTILVFGNAFFQKKQFYPSIVYLTKSNSSTAVLYLQGIVLIYLLGKTIARIFFGQLRPTEVEHLIERGWYAITETCLAFAAFRDDLSFRFFTMFTLLLFIKCFHWLAEDRVDFMERSPVITRVFHLRAMGVLTCLCLLDAAFIRYAYRTTLARGASVQLVFGFEYAILFVFALGVWQKYILHAIDSRSDEPWDRKAILMLWGELVLSAASLLLYAMFIFIMLRVHAFPLFAIRPAYTAFRSFKLALSDMVLSRRAIRIMQQRYPDATAEDLSSSDNVCIICREEMLPDTGSAFFLPSADFSASIPAAPAPLLPDDLKQLSEAELRRMEAWNREALERRVEHLQRISALLDAAVLQMGQYTQLMARIGPPPPLAEDSQAGASAAAASAPAAGSAAEATANSTSSK
;
A
#
# COMPACT_ATOMS: atom_id res chain seq x y z
N MET A 1 -15.62 -10.78 23.90
CA MET A 1 -15.78 -11.26 25.29
C MET A 1 -14.43 -11.51 25.98
N ARG A 2 -13.52 -12.31 25.39
CA ARG A 2 -12.19 -12.60 25.97
C ARG A 2 -11.36 -11.37 26.36
N THR A 3 -11.23 -10.38 25.48
CA THR A 3 -10.44 -9.16 25.74
C THR A 3 -11.02 -8.28 26.85
N PHE A 4 -12.35 -8.21 26.96
CA PHE A 4 -13.03 -7.49 28.03
C PHE A 4 -12.82 -8.19 29.38
N ALA A 5 -12.96 -9.51 29.43
CA ALA A 5 -12.71 -10.29 30.64
C ALA A 5 -11.26 -10.16 31.14
N LEU A 6 -10.27 -10.24 30.24
CA LEU A 6 -8.86 -10.07 30.58
C LEU A 6 -8.54 -8.66 31.10
N SER A 7 -9.14 -7.63 30.49
CA SER A 7 -8.97 -6.25 30.96
C SER A 7 -9.59 -6.06 32.34
N SER A 8 -10.82 -6.54 32.57
CA SER A 8 -11.47 -6.45 33.88
C SER A 8 -10.70 -7.18 34.97
N LEU A 9 -10.13 -8.35 34.65
CA LEU A 9 -9.26 -9.09 35.56
C LEU A 9 -7.99 -8.31 35.93
N SER A 10 -7.35 -7.65 34.96
CA SER A 10 -6.15 -6.84 35.23
C SER A 10 -6.48 -5.66 36.16
N PHE A 11 -7.59 -4.96 35.91
CA PHE A 11 -8.05 -3.86 36.77
C PHE A 11 -8.33 -4.35 38.20
N ALA A 12 -9.03 -5.48 38.36
CA ALA A 12 -9.29 -6.08 39.67
C ALA A 12 -7.98 -6.44 40.41
N LEU A 13 -7.02 -7.04 39.70
CA LEU A 13 -5.70 -7.36 40.25
C LEU A 13 -4.96 -6.10 40.73
N THR A 14 -4.97 -5.01 39.96
CA THR A 14 -4.38 -3.74 40.41
C THR A 14 -5.07 -3.18 41.63
N ILE A 15 -6.41 -3.16 41.66
CA ILE A 15 -7.17 -2.66 42.82
C ILE A 15 -6.80 -3.47 44.07
N LEU A 16 -6.66 -4.79 43.96
CA LEU A 16 -6.26 -5.65 45.08
C LEU A 16 -4.83 -5.38 45.55
N VAL A 17 -3.88 -5.17 44.64
CA VAL A 17 -2.49 -4.84 44.98
C VAL A 17 -2.39 -3.47 45.65
N PHE A 18 -3.07 -2.46 45.12
CA PHE A 18 -3.15 -1.14 45.75
C PHE A 18 -3.84 -1.19 47.11
N GLY A 19 -4.96 -1.92 47.21
CA GLY A 19 -5.71 -2.10 48.46
C GLY A 19 -4.88 -2.79 49.55
N ASN A 20 -4.16 -3.85 49.21
CA ASN A 20 -3.26 -4.55 50.14
C ASN A 20 -2.11 -3.65 50.60
N ALA A 21 -1.48 -2.89 49.69
CA ALA A 21 -0.41 -1.96 50.02
C ALA A 21 -0.89 -0.82 50.94
N PHE A 22 -2.12 -0.35 50.74
CA PHE A 22 -2.72 0.69 51.59
C PHE A 22 -3.11 0.13 52.97
N PHE A 23 -3.63 -1.10 53.02
CA PHE A 23 -4.00 -1.76 54.28
C PHE A 23 -2.79 -2.04 55.18
N GLN A 24 -1.67 -2.48 54.60
CA GLN A 24 -0.44 -2.76 55.36
C GLN A 24 0.25 -1.51 55.89
N LYS A 25 0.29 -0.42 55.10
CA LYS A 25 1.11 0.75 55.40
C LYS A 25 0.32 1.93 55.96
N LYS A 26 -1.00 1.97 55.81
CA LYS A 26 -1.95 2.98 56.33
C LYS A 26 -1.65 4.46 55.98
N GLN A 27 -0.53 4.74 55.32
CA GLN A 27 -0.05 6.05 54.93
C GLN A 27 0.32 6.03 53.45
N PHE A 28 0.00 7.11 52.72
CA PHE A 28 0.17 7.19 51.27
C PHE A 28 1.62 7.01 50.80
N TYR A 29 2.57 7.74 51.41
CA TYR A 29 3.96 7.72 50.97
C TYR A 29 4.63 6.33 51.14
N PRO A 30 4.55 5.67 52.32
CA PRO A 30 5.09 4.31 52.47
C PRO A 30 4.40 3.26 51.59
N SER A 31 3.11 3.41 51.27
CA SER A 31 2.40 2.52 50.32
C SER A 31 2.97 2.62 48.90
N ILE A 32 3.23 3.83 48.41
CA ILE A 32 3.83 4.03 47.07
C ILE A 32 5.24 3.47 47.03
N VAL A 33 6.06 3.75 48.05
CA VAL A 33 7.42 3.21 48.13
C VAL A 33 7.38 1.67 48.13
N TYR A 34 6.47 1.05 48.90
CA TYR A 34 6.27 -0.40 48.89
C TYR A 34 5.89 -0.92 47.49
N LEU A 35 4.94 -0.28 46.82
CA LEU A 35 4.51 -0.66 45.45
C LEU A 35 5.66 -0.61 44.45
N THR A 36 6.53 0.41 44.54
CA THR A 36 7.67 0.60 43.62
C THR A 36 8.90 -0.24 43.96
N LYS A 37 9.05 -0.72 45.19
CA LYS A 37 10.18 -1.59 45.60
C LYS A 37 9.86 -3.07 45.54
N SER A 38 8.59 -3.44 45.66
CA SER A 38 8.13 -4.82 45.57
C SER A 38 8.19 -5.31 44.12
N ASN A 39 8.96 -6.37 43.85
CA ASN A 39 9.08 -6.94 42.50
C ASN A 39 7.70 -7.40 41.96
N SER A 40 6.89 -8.06 42.80
CA SER A 40 5.57 -8.55 42.41
C SER A 40 4.57 -7.41 42.16
N SER A 41 4.57 -6.38 43.02
CA SER A 41 3.69 -5.23 42.85
C SER A 41 4.07 -4.39 41.63
N THR A 42 5.37 -4.21 41.40
CA THR A 42 5.89 -3.51 40.23
C THR A 42 5.54 -4.23 38.92
N ALA A 43 5.62 -5.57 38.90
CA ALA A 43 5.22 -6.36 37.73
C ALA A 43 3.74 -6.18 37.38
N VAL A 44 2.85 -6.16 38.38
CA VAL A 44 1.41 -5.89 38.18
C VAL A 44 1.17 -4.49 37.62
N LEU A 45 1.92 -3.48 38.09
CA LEU A 45 1.84 -2.12 37.57
C LEU A 45 2.27 -2.03 36.10
N TYR A 46 3.35 -2.72 35.71
CA TYR A 46 3.78 -2.76 34.30
C TYR A 46 2.76 -3.46 33.41
N LEU A 47 2.20 -4.59 33.85
CA LEU A 47 1.14 -5.29 33.12
C LEU A 47 -0.08 -4.38 32.93
N GLN A 48 -0.49 -3.68 33.99
CA GLN A 48 -1.60 -2.72 33.90
C GLN A 48 -1.29 -1.57 32.94
N GLY A 49 -0.05 -1.06 32.93
CA GLY A 49 0.40 -0.06 31.96
C GLY A 49 0.20 -0.51 30.52
N ILE A 50 0.61 -1.74 30.19
CA ILE A 50 0.43 -2.34 28.85
C ILE A 50 -1.06 -2.45 28.49
N VAL A 51 -1.90 -2.89 29.42
CA VAL A 51 -3.36 -2.98 29.20
C VAL A 51 -3.96 -1.59 28.95
N LEU A 52 -3.56 -0.57 29.70
CA LEU A 52 -4.03 0.81 29.50
C LEU A 52 -3.63 1.36 28.14
N ILE A 53 -2.38 1.13 27.69
CA ILE A 53 -1.92 1.55 26.37
C ILE A 53 -2.72 0.85 25.27
N TYR A 54 -2.97 -0.46 25.41
CA TYR A 54 -3.81 -1.22 24.47
C TYR A 54 -5.24 -0.67 24.40
N LEU A 55 -5.86 -0.40 25.54
CA LEU A 55 -7.22 0.16 25.61
C LEU A 55 -7.27 1.59 25.04
N LEU A 56 -6.27 2.41 25.33
CA LEU A 56 -6.14 3.76 24.77
C LEU A 56 -6.02 3.69 23.24
N GLY A 57 -5.13 2.83 22.74
CA GLY A 57 -4.96 2.60 21.30
C GLY A 57 -6.25 2.16 20.64
N LYS A 58 -6.97 1.21 21.24
CA LYS A 58 -8.27 0.74 20.74
C LYS A 58 -9.33 1.84 20.75
N THR A 59 -9.34 2.71 21.76
CA THR A 59 -10.29 3.82 21.87
C THR A 59 -10.01 4.89 20.81
N ILE A 60 -8.75 5.31 20.67
CA ILE A 60 -8.31 6.26 19.64
C ILE A 60 -8.60 5.68 18.24
N ALA A 61 -8.27 4.41 18.02
CA ALA A 61 -8.54 3.72 16.76
C ALA A 61 -10.05 3.71 16.44
N ARG A 62 -10.91 3.52 17.44
CA ARG A 62 -12.37 3.58 17.24
C ARG A 62 -12.88 4.99 16.89
N ILE A 63 -12.33 6.01 17.53
CA ILE A 63 -12.73 7.41 17.30
C ILE A 63 -12.36 7.84 15.88
N PHE A 64 -11.12 7.56 15.49
CA PHE A 64 -10.56 8.04 14.23
C PHE A 64 -10.85 7.12 13.04
N PHE A 65 -10.77 5.81 13.20
CA PHE A 65 -10.90 4.84 12.09
C PHE A 65 -12.22 4.06 12.12
N GLY A 66 -12.98 4.12 13.21
CA GLY A 66 -14.21 3.35 13.36
C GLY A 66 -13.94 1.87 13.60
N GLN A 67 -14.42 1.00 12.70
CA GLN A 67 -14.18 -0.44 12.79
C GLN A 67 -12.94 -0.82 11.98
N LEU A 68 -11.93 -1.36 12.65
CA LEU A 68 -10.73 -1.88 12.02
C LEU A 68 -11.05 -3.17 11.26
N ARG A 69 -10.51 -3.29 10.06
CA ARG A 69 -10.71 -4.46 9.21
C ARG A 69 -9.70 -5.55 9.56
N PRO A 70 -10.03 -6.83 9.29
CA PRO A 70 -9.09 -7.92 9.51
C PRO A 70 -7.75 -7.73 8.80
N THR A 71 -7.78 -7.26 7.55
CA THR A 71 -6.59 -7.00 6.74
C THR A 71 -5.66 -5.95 7.33
N GLU A 72 -6.23 -4.87 7.88
CA GLU A 72 -5.45 -3.81 8.55
C GLU A 72 -4.78 -4.33 9.82
N VAL A 73 -5.46 -5.20 10.56
CA VAL A 73 -4.92 -5.82 11.76
C VAL A 73 -3.79 -6.78 11.41
N GLU A 74 -3.93 -7.54 10.33
CA GLU A 74 -2.90 -8.46 9.84
C GLU A 74 -1.64 -7.71 9.42
N HIS A 75 -1.76 -6.69 8.56
CA HIS A 75 -0.63 -5.82 8.18
C HIS A 75 0.03 -5.16 9.40
N LEU A 76 -0.77 -4.70 10.37
CA LEU A 76 -0.27 -4.09 11.61
C LEU A 76 0.56 -5.08 12.44
N ILE A 77 0.13 -6.34 12.53
CA ILE A 77 0.84 -7.38 13.28
C ILE A 77 2.17 -7.70 12.58
N GLU A 78 2.15 -7.91 11.26
CA GLU A 78 3.34 -8.23 10.48
C GLU A 78 4.40 -7.13 10.60
N ARG A 79 4.01 -5.87 10.33
CA ARG A 79 4.91 -4.71 10.45
C ARG A 79 5.35 -4.48 11.91
N GLY A 80 4.45 -4.72 12.85
CA GLY A 80 4.69 -4.55 14.29
C GLY A 80 5.84 -5.44 14.79
N TRP A 81 5.89 -6.71 14.37
CA TRP A 81 6.99 -7.60 14.74
C TRP A 81 8.35 -7.09 14.26
N TYR A 82 8.44 -6.62 13.02
CA TYR A 82 9.69 -6.03 12.50
C TYR A 82 10.11 -4.79 13.28
N ALA A 83 9.20 -3.85 13.55
CA ALA A 83 9.54 -2.62 14.28
C ALA A 83 9.99 -2.90 15.72
N ILE A 84 9.40 -3.90 16.38
CA ILE A 84 9.85 -4.33 17.71
C ILE A 84 11.29 -4.84 17.63
N THR A 85 11.62 -5.69 16.66
CA THR A 85 12.99 -6.23 16.52
C THR A 85 14.02 -5.15 16.22
N GLU A 86 13.71 -4.21 15.34
CA GLU A 86 14.61 -3.09 14.99
C GLU A 86 14.85 -2.20 16.21
N THR A 87 13.82 -1.99 17.02
CA THR A 87 13.98 -1.16 18.21
C THR A 87 14.69 -1.90 19.34
N CYS A 88 14.48 -3.21 19.48
CA CYS A 88 15.29 -4.04 20.39
C CYS A 88 16.78 -4.00 20.01
N LEU A 89 17.09 -3.94 18.70
CA LEU A 89 18.46 -3.79 18.21
C LEU A 89 19.02 -2.39 18.52
N ALA A 90 18.23 -1.33 18.33
CA ALA A 90 18.61 0.02 18.73
C ALA A 90 18.86 0.11 20.25
N PHE A 91 18.00 -0.53 21.05
CA PHE A 91 18.15 -0.63 22.49
C PHE A 91 19.44 -1.35 22.92
N ALA A 92 19.81 -2.44 22.25
CA ALA A 92 21.06 -3.14 22.51
C ALA A 92 22.29 -2.26 22.24
N ALA A 93 22.21 -1.34 21.27
CA ALA A 93 23.29 -0.40 20.97
C ALA A 93 23.47 0.70 22.04
N PHE A 94 22.41 1.05 22.77
CA PHE A 94 22.43 2.07 23.83
C PHE A 94 22.19 1.47 25.22
N ARG A 95 22.81 0.29 25.50
CA ARG A 95 22.53 -0.49 26.72
C ARG A 95 22.70 0.32 28.01
N ASP A 96 23.57 1.32 28.02
CA ASP A 96 23.94 2.06 29.22
C ASP A 96 22.86 3.10 29.65
N ASP A 97 21.88 3.40 28.79
CA ASP A 97 20.78 4.35 29.04
C ASP A 97 19.43 3.68 29.38
N LEU A 98 19.51 2.47 29.95
CA LEU A 98 18.40 1.57 30.31
C LEU A 98 17.50 2.13 31.43
N SER A 99 16.79 3.22 31.13
CA SER A 99 15.94 3.94 32.05
C SER A 99 14.45 3.73 31.72
N PHE A 100 13.59 3.81 32.75
CA PHE A 100 12.13 3.79 32.53
C PHE A 100 11.67 4.85 31.51
N ARG A 101 12.35 6.00 31.48
CA ARG A 101 12.11 7.08 30.51
C ARG A 101 12.32 6.62 29.07
N PHE A 102 13.36 5.83 28.81
CA PHE A 102 13.61 5.25 27.49
C PHE A 102 12.46 4.33 27.05
N PHE A 103 12.01 3.44 27.94
CA PHE A 103 10.90 2.53 27.66
C PHE A 103 9.61 3.28 27.33
N THR A 104 9.31 4.37 28.03
CA THR A 104 8.14 5.22 27.73
C THR A 104 8.25 5.87 26.35
N MET A 105 9.41 6.43 25.99
CA MET A 105 9.64 7.03 24.66
C MET A 105 9.51 6.00 23.55
N PHE A 106 10.05 4.80 23.75
CA PHE A 106 9.91 3.70 22.80
C PHE A 106 8.45 3.27 22.61
N THR A 107 7.75 3.05 23.71
CA THR A 107 6.34 2.62 23.67
C THR A 107 5.48 3.65 22.94
N LEU A 108 5.74 4.93 23.19
CA LEU A 108 5.08 6.04 22.50
C LEU A 108 5.40 6.08 21.00
N LEU A 109 6.67 5.85 20.63
CA LEU A 109 7.07 5.81 19.22
C LEU A 109 6.39 4.66 18.47
N LEU A 110 6.40 3.45 19.03
CA LEU A 110 5.72 2.30 18.43
C LEU A 110 4.22 2.54 18.31
N PHE A 111 3.61 3.14 19.33
CA PHE A 111 2.20 3.52 19.33
C PHE A 111 1.86 4.46 18.18
N ILE A 112 2.65 5.52 17.98
CA ILE A 112 2.47 6.49 16.89
C ILE A 112 2.70 5.82 15.53
N LYS A 113 3.72 4.96 15.42
CA LYS A 113 4.04 4.21 14.19
C LYS A 113 2.90 3.30 13.76
N CYS A 114 2.21 2.65 14.70
CA CYS A 114 1.00 1.86 14.42
C CYS A 114 -0.12 2.71 13.78
N PHE A 115 -0.35 3.94 14.25
CA PHE A 115 -1.35 4.82 13.66
C PHE A 115 -0.98 5.33 12.28
N HIS A 116 0.31 5.52 12.00
CA HIS A 116 0.80 5.86 10.67
C HIS A 116 0.52 4.75 9.65
N TRP A 117 0.84 3.50 9.99
CA TRP A 117 0.54 2.37 9.11
C TRP A 117 -0.96 2.20 8.88
N LEU A 118 -1.77 2.38 9.93
CA LEU A 118 -3.22 2.30 9.79
C LEU A 118 -3.78 3.45 8.92
N ALA A 119 -3.19 4.64 8.99
CA ALA A 119 -3.56 5.77 8.14
C ALA A 119 -3.22 5.50 6.66
N GLU A 120 -2.06 4.93 6.37
CA GLU A 120 -1.67 4.49 5.03
C GLU A 120 -2.67 3.47 4.46
N ASP A 121 -2.94 2.37 5.17
CA ASP A 121 -3.87 1.32 4.72
C ASP A 121 -5.27 1.88 4.41
N ARG A 122 -5.67 2.93 5.12
CA ARG A 122 -6.98 3.58 4.95
C ARG A 122 -7.04 4.49 3.74
N VAL A 123 -5.96 5.21 3.47
CA VAL A 123 -5.84 6.02 2.25
C VAL A 123 -5.74 5.11 1.02
N ASP A 124 -4.95 4.03 1.08
CA ASP A 124 -4.83 3.06 -0.02
C ASP A 124 -6.14 2.28 -0.25
N PHE A 125 -6.99 2.17 0.77
CA PHE A 125 -8.33 1.62 0.58
C PHE A 125 -9.28 2.57 -0.16
N MET A 126 -9.09 3.89 -0.02
CA MET A 126 -9.97 4.89 -0.64
C MET A 126 -10.02 4.71 -2.16
N GLU A 127 -8.90 4.32 -2.78
CA GLU A 127 -8.82 4.03 -4.21
C GLU A 127 -9.67 2.83 -4.66
N ARG A 128 -9.84 1.83 -3.79
CA ARG A 128 -10.57 0.60 -4.13
C ARG A 128 -12.07 0.70 -3.84
N SER A 129 -12.53 1.74 -3.16
CA SER A 129 -13.91 1.88 -2.69
C SER A 129 -14.71 2.90 -3.52
N PRO A 130 -15.81 2.50 -4.20
CA PRO A 130 -16.57 3.41 -5.06
C PRO A 130 -17.54 4.34 -4.32
N VAL A 131 -17.76 4.15 -3.00
CA VAL A 131 -18.71 4.96 -2.22
C VAL A 131 -18.01 5.55 -1.00
N ILE A 132 -17.60 6.81 -1.11
CA ILE A 132 -16.87 7.52 -0.04
C ILE A 132 -17.80 8.51 0.65
N THR A 133 -17.91 8.39 1.98
CA THR A 133 -18.76 9.28 2.79
C THR A 133 -17.99 10.51 3.28
N ARG A 134 -18.68 11.64 3.49
CA ARG A 134 -18.03 12.86 4.05
C ARG A 134 -17.41 12.64 5.44
N VAL A 135 -18.01 11.76 6.25
CA VAL A 135 -17.49 11.39 7.58
C VAL A 135 -16.13 10.69 7.45
N PHE A 136 -15.95 9.87 6.42
CA PHE A 136 -14.66 9.23 6.13
C PHE A 136 -13.58 10.27 5.84
N HIS A 137 -13.85 11.26 4.98
CA HIS A 137 -12.90 12.33 4.69
C HIS A 137 -12.54 13.15 5.94
N LEU A 138 -13.54 13.54 6.75
CA LEU A 138 -13.30 14.31 7.98
C LEU A 138 -12.39 13.54 8.96
N ARG A 139 -12.64 12.23 9.11
CA ARG A 139 -11.82 11.34 9.95
C ARG A 139 -10.41 11.18 9.41
N ALA A 140 -10.26 10.88 8.11
CA ALA A 140 -8.97 10.71 7.46
C ALA A 140 -8.11 11.99 7.54
N MET A 141 -8.66 13.15 7.21
CA MET A 141 -7.97 14.43 7.34
C MET A 141 -7.60 14.73 8.80
N GLY A 142 -8.53 14.47 9.73
CA GLY A 142 -8.30 14.67 11.16
C GLY A 142 -7.13 13.82 11.68
N VAL A 143 -7.06 12.55 11.31
CA VAL A 143 -5.94 11.65 11.66
C VAL A 143 -4.63 12.16 11.08
N LEU A 144 -4.58 12.38 9.76
CA LEU A 144 -3.33 12.73 9.08
C LEU A 144 -2.77 14.05 9.59
N THR A 145 -3.63 15.05 9.82
CA THR A 145 -3.23 16.34 10.39
C THR A 145 -2.74 16.17 11.83
N CYS A 146 -3.45 15.39 12.65
CA CYS A 146 -3.06 15.13 14.03
C CYS A 146 -1.68 14.44 14.11
N LEU A 147 -1.45 13.42 13.28
CA LEU A 147 -0.17 12.71 13.22
C LEU A 147 0.97 13.64 12.76
N CYS A 148 0.78 14.43 11.71
CA CYS A 148 1.79 15.40 11.25
C CYS A 148 2.14 16.43 12.34
N LEU A 149 1.14 16.96 13.05
CA LEU A 149 1.36 17.90 14.15
C LEU A 149 2.09 17.25 15.33
N LEU A 150 1.75 16.01 15.64
CA LEU A 150 2.36 15.23 16.72
C LEU A 150 3.84 14.96 16.43
N ASP A 151 4.16 14.52 15.20
CA ASP A 151 5.54 14.28 14.78
C ASP A 151 6.36 15.57 14.78
N ALA A 152 5.82 16.66 14.24
CA ALA A 152 6.49 17.97 14.27
C ALA A 152 6.74 18.45 15.71
N ALA A 153 5.80 18.20 16.64
CA ALA A 153 5.98 18.51 18.06
C ALA A 153 7.09 17.67 18.70
N PHE A 154 7.16 16.35 18.40
CA PHE A 154 8.21 15.47 18.92
C PHE A 154 9.59 15.76 18.32
N ILE A 155 9.67 16.07 17.02
CA ILE A 155 10.90 16.52 16.37
C ILE A 155 11.40 17.80 17.04
N ARG A 156 10.52 18.78 17.26
CA ARG A 156 10.87 20.03 17.94
C ARG A 156 11.33 19.80 19.38
N TYR A 157 10.67 18.90 20.11
CA TYR A 157 11.08 18.51 21.46
C TYR A 157 12.45 17.83 21.45
N ALA A 158 12.68 16.90 20.53
CA ALA A 158 13.94 16.19 20.38
C ALA A 158 15.07 17.16 20.02
N TYR A 159 14.85 18.04 19.05
CA TYR A 159 15.81 19.07 18.64
C TYR A 159 16.24 19.97 19.80
N ARG A 160 15.28 20.52 20.55
CA ARG A 160 15.58 21.39 21.71
C ARG A 160 16.34 20.64 22.80
N THR A 161 15.98 19.38 23.05
CA THR A 161 16.63 18.56 24.07
C THR A 161 18.05 18.19 23.66
N THR A 162 18.28 17.86 22.38
CA THR A 162 19.61 17.57 21.82
C THR A 162 20.50 18.81 21.86
N LEU A 163 19.96 20.01 21.60
CA LEU A 163 20.73 21.24 21.71
C LEU A 163 21.14 21.56 23.15
N ALA A 164 20.26 21.30 24.12
CA ALA A 164 20.52 21.60 25.53
C ALA A 164 21.42 20.58 26.24
N ARG A 165 21.33 19.30 25.88
CA ARG A 165 22.02 18.18 26.57
C ARG A 165 23.09 17.49 25.72
N GLY A 166 23.27 17.91 24.47
CA GLY A 166 24.18 17.27 23.52
C GLY A 166 23.60 16.02 22.86
N ALA A 167 24.47 15.34 22.10
CA ALA A 167 24.12 14.11 21.40
C ALA A 167 23.82 12.99 22.42
N SER A 168 22.56 12.59 22.47
CA SER A 168 22.05 11.54 23.36
C SER A 168 21.05 10.67 22.60
N VAL A 169 20.47 9.67 23.26
CA VAL A 169 19.43 8.79 22.70
C VAL A 169 18.24 9.56 22.11
N GLN A 170 18.00 10.79 22.56
CA GLN A 170 17.00 11.69 22.00
C GLN A 170 17.22 11.99 20.50
N LEU A 171 18.46 11.95 20.02
CA LEU A 171 18.80 12.10 18.60
C LEU A 171 18.19 10.97 17.76
N VAL A 172 18.27 9.73 18.24
CA VAL A 172 17.75 8.55 17.53
C VAL A 172 16.24 8.59 17.45
N PHE A 173 15.57 8.89 18.57
CA PHE A 173 14.11 9.07 18.56
C PHE A 173 13.69 10.26 17.69
N GLY A 174 14.41 11.39 17.75
CA GLY A 174 14.14 12.56 16.90
C GLY A 174 14.26 12.25 15.41
N PHE A 175 15.24 11.43 15.03
CA PHE A 175 15.40 10.93 13.68
C PHE A 175 14.24 10.02 13.25
N GLU A 176 13.85 9.05 14.07
CA GLU A 176 12.71 8.18 13.76
C GLU A 176 11.40 8.98 13.61
N TYR A 177 11.17 10.00 14.45
CA TYR A 177 10.03 10.91 14.29
C TYR A 177 10.12 11.74 12.99
N ALA A 178 11.31 12.14 12.56
CA ALA A 178 11.51 12.83 11.28
C ALA A 178 11.18 11.93 10.08
N ILE A 179 11.55 10.65 10.14
CA ILE A 179 11.17 9.66 9.12
C ILE A 179 9.66 9.44 9.12
N LEU A 180 9.02 9.31 10.29
CA LEU A 180 7.57 9.21 10.41
C LEU A 180 6.87 10.44 9.81
N PHE A 181 7.40 11.64 10.03
CA PHE A 181 6.87 12.86 9.45
C PHE A 181 6.92 12.85 7.91
N VAL A 182 8.06 12.43 7.31
CA VAL A 182 8.16 12.29 5.84
C VAL A 182 7.18 11.23 5.32
N PHE A 183 7.04 10.11 6.03
CA PHE A 183 6.04 9.09 5.70
C PHE A 183 4.61 9.65 5.76
N ALA A 184 4.27 10.42 6.80
CA ALA A 184 2.96 11.06 6.96
C ALA A 184 2.66 12.05 5.81
N LEU A 185 3.66 12.83 5.36
CA LEU A 185 3.54 13.69 4.19
C LEU A 185 3.23 12.89 2.91
N GLY A 186 3.80 11.70 2.76
CA GLY A 186 3.49 10.81 1.63
C GLY A 186 2.07 10.28 1.63
N VAL A 187 1.58 9.84 2.79
CA VAL A 187 0.19 9.43 2.93
C VAL A 187 -0.76 10.61 2.71
N TRP A 188 -0.38 11.81 3.16
CA TRP A 188 -1.16 13.02 2.92
C TRP A 188 -1.21 13.41 1.45
N GLN A 189 -0.08 13.28 0.74
CA GLN A 189 -0.02 13.49 -0.70
C GLN A 189 -0.92 12.49 -1.45
N LYS A 190 -0.84 11.19 -1.15
CA LYS A 190 -1.74 10.17 -1.71
C LYS A 190 -3.21 10.52 -1.46
N TYR A 191 -3.54 10.92 -0.23
CA TYR A 191 -4.90 11.32 0.14
C TYR A 191 -5.40 12.47 -0.73
N ILE A 192 -4.59 13.53 -0.92
CA ILE A 192 -4.96 14.68 -1.75
C ILE A 192 -5.21 14.24 -3.19
N LEU A 193 -4.33 13.42 -3.77
CA LEU A 193 -4.49 12.94 -5.14
C LEU A 193 -5.77 12.11 -5.31
N HIS A 194 -6.03 11.17 -4.42
CA HIS A 194 -7.24 10.36 -4.47
C HIS A 194 -8.52 11.17 -4.17
N ALA A 195 -8.44 12.21 -3.33
CA ALA A 195 -9.58 13.08 -3.04
C ALA A 195 -9.93 13.99 -4.24
N ILE A 196 -8.92 14.43 -5.01
CA ILE A 196 -9.13 15.18 -6.25
C ILE A 196 -9.74 14.25 -7.32
N ASP A 197 -9.17 13.06 -7.48
CA ASP A 197 -9.63 12.03 -8.44
C ASP A 197 -11.09 11.60 -8.17
N SER A 198 -11.48 11.47 -6.90
CA SER A 198 -12.87 11.15 -6.54
C SER A 198 -13.88 12.26 -6.87
N ARG A 199 -13.43 13.48 -7.20
CA ARG A 199 -14.31 14.60 -7.55
C ARG A 199 -14.44 14.79 -9.06
N SER A 200 -13.51 14.28 -9.86
CA SER A 200 -13.58 14.34 -11.31
C SER A 200 -14.49 13.22 -11.85
N ASP A 201 -15.40 13.59 -12.77
CA ASP A 201 -16.23 12.62 -13.47
C ASP A 201 -15.43 11.84 -14.54
N GLU A 202 -14.37 12.46 -15.08
CA GLU A 202 -13.44 11.84 -16.03
C GLU A 202 -12.21 11.26 -15.30
N PRO A 203 -11.66 10.10 -15.71
CA PRO A 203 -10.43 9.55 -15.17
C PRO A 203 -9.25 10.52 -15.27
N TRP A 204 -8.53 10.75 -14.16
CA TRP A 204 -7.41 11.70 -14.16
C TRP A 204 -6.11 11.08 -14.68
N ASP A 205 -5.84 11.19 -15.97
CA ASP A 205 -4.65 10.60 -16.62
C ASP A 205 -3.31 10.98 -15.98
N ARG A 206 -3.19 12.22 -15.44
CA ARG A 206 -1.94 12.70 -14.83
C ARG A 206 -1.74 12.24 -13.38
N LYS A 207 -2.73 11.60 -12.75
CA LYS A 207 -2.65 11.11 -11.36
C LYS A 207 -1.46 10.18 -11.14
N ALA A 208 -1.28 9.20 -12.04
CA ALA A 208 -0.20 8.21 -11.93
C ALA A 208 1.19 8.86 -11.99
N ILE A 209 1.35 9.86 -12.85
CA ILE A 209 2.62 10.61 -13.00
C ILE A 209 2.91 11.43 -11.73
N LEU A 210 1.90 12.10 -11.16
CA LEU A 210 2.06 12.88 -9.92
C LEU A 210 2.35 11.99 -8.70
N MET A 211 1.71 10.82 -8.62
CA MET A 211 1.96 9.83 -7.57
C MET A 211 3.43 9.37 -7.60
N LEU A 212 3.93 9.05 -8.80
CA LEU A 212 5.31 8.60 -9.00
C LEU A 212 6.35 9.70 -8.67
N TRP A 213 6.07 10.95 -9.02
CA TRP A 213 6.92 12.08 -8.64
C TRP A 213 6.99 12.28 -7.12
N GLY A 214 5.84 12.17 -6.44
CA GLY A 214 5.80 12.25 -4.99
C GLY A 214 6.58 11.15 -4.31
N GLU A 215 6.39 9.91 -4.74
CA GLU A 215 7.12 8.76 -4.20
C GLU A 215 8.63 8.93 -4.37
N LEU A 216 9.08 9.44 -5.53
CA LEU A 216 10.49 9.76 -5.77
C LEU A 216 11.03 10.83 -4.81
N VAL A 217 10.31 11.95 -4.65
CA VAL A 217 10.72 13.07 -3.79
C VAL A 217 10.79 12.64 -2.32
N LEU A 218 9.78 11.91 -1.84
CA LEU A 218 9.71 11.46 -0.44
C LEU A 218 10.72 10.36 -0.13
N SER A 219 10.97 9.46 -1.09
CA SER A 219 12.03 8.45 -0.99
C SER A 219 13.42 9.10 -0.96
N ALA A 220 13.64 10.13 -1.78
CA ALA A 220 14.88 10.90 -1.75
C ALA A 220 15.05 11.66 -0.41
N ALA A 221 14.00 12.32 0.10
CA ALA A 221 14.03 12.99 1.39
C ALA A 221 14.35 12.02 2.55
N SER A 222 13.75 10.83 2.53
CA SER A 222 14.03 9.77 3.51
C SER A 222 15.48 9.30 3.43
N LEU A 223 16.00 9.07 2.23
CA LEU A 223 17.40 8.67 2.02
C LEU A 223 18.39 9.73 2.51
N LEU A 224 18.11 11.01 2.26
CA LEU A 224 18.90 12.13 2.76
C LEU A 224 18.90 12.18 4.29
N LEU A 225 17.74 11.97 4.92
CA LEU A 225 17.64 11.89 6.39
C LEU A 225 18.46 10.72 6.94
N TYR A 226 18.38 9.51 6.36
CA TYR A 226 19.20 8.37 6.78
C TYR A 226 20.70 8.63 6.60
N ALA A 227 21.11 9.22 5.46
CA ALA A 227 22.50 9.56 5.19
C ALA A 227 23.03 10.60 6.20
N MET A 228 22.25 11.65 6.47
CA MET A 228 22.56 12.66 7.49
C MET A 228 22.68 12.03 8.88
N PHE A 229 21.74 11.16 9.26
CA PHE A 229 21.75 10.48 10.55
C PHE A 229 22.97 9.58 10.74
N ILE A 230 23.29 8.74 9.74
CA ILE A 230 24.48 7.89 9.75
C ILE A 230 25.74 8.74 9.84
N PHE A 231 25.85 9.82 9.06
CA PHE A 231 27.00 10.72 9.12
C PHE A 231 27.19 11.35 10.52
N ILE A 232 26.11 11.84 11.14
CA ILE A 232 26.16 12.39 12.50
C ILE A 232 26.55 11.31 13.51
N MET A 233 25.96 10.11 13.45
CA MET A 233 26.28 9.03 14.38
C MET A 233 27.73 8.55 14.26
N LEU A 234 28.25 8.40 13.03
CA LEU A 234 29.65 8.03 12.78
C LEU A 234 30.65 9.03 13.38
N ARG A 235 30.28 10.31 13.45
CA ARG A 235 31.12 11.37 14.02
C ARG A 235 31.07 11.43 15.55
N VAL A 236 30.00 10.92 16.15
CA VAL A 236 29.72 11.11 17.59
C VAL A 236 29.96 9.82 18.38
N HIS A 237 29.29 8.71 18.06
CA HIS A 237 29.34 7.48 18.86
C HIS A 237 29.04 6.23 18.02
N ALA A 238 30.10 5.58 17.56
CA ALA A 238 30.10 4.24 16.95
C ALA A 238 29.21 4.05 15.69
N PHE A 239 29.31 2.85 15.10
CA PHE A 239 28.62 2.48 13.87
C PHE A 239 27.15 2.11 14.16
N PRO A 240 26.14 2.80 13.57
CA PRO A 240 24.73 2.58 13.89
C PRO A 240 24.17 1.34 13.16
N LEU A 241 24.50 0.14 13.64
CA LEU A 241 24.07 -1.14 13.05
C LEU A 241 22.54 -1.23 12.87
N PHE A 242 21.78 -0.70 13.81
CA PHE A 242 20.31 -0.71 13.76
C PHE A 242 19.73 0.10 12.59
N ALA A 243 20.46 1.08 12.06
CA ALA A 243 19.99 1.93 10.96
C ALA A 243 20.25 1.34 9.57
N ILE A 244 21.05 0.26 9.46
CA ILE A 244 21.49 -0.29 8.17
C ILE A 244 20.33 -0.87 7.37
N ARG A 245 19.51 -1.73 7.98
CA ARG A 245 18.37 -2.36 7.29
C ARG A 245 17.33 -1.31 6.86
N PRO A 246 16.89 -0.37 7.72
CA PRO A 246 16.01 0.71 7.30
C PRO A 246 16.61 1.59 6.20
N ALA A 247 17.90 1.95 6.29
CA ALA A 247 18.58 2.72 5.25
C ALA A 247 18.68 1.98 3.91
N TYR A 248 18.97 0.68 3.93
CA TYR A 248 18.99 -0.15 2.72
C TYR A 248 17.60 -0.23 2.07
N THR A 249 16.56 -0.39 2.87
CA THR A 249 15.18 -0.38 2.38
C THR A 249 14.85 0.97 1.73
N ALA A 250 15.20 2.08 2.37
CA ALA A 250 15.00 3.43 1.81
C ALA A 250 15.75 3.63 0.48
N PHE A 251 17.00 3.18 0.40
CA PHE A 251 17.78 3.22 -0.84
C PHE A 251 17.16 2.37 -1.95
N ARG A 252 16.69 1.16 -1.61
CA ARG A 252 15.99 0.29 -2.57
C ARG A 252 14.70 0.93 -3.07
N SER A 253 13.89 1.52 -2.19
CA SER A 253 12.66 2.23 -2.57
C SER A 253 12.96 3.40 -3.50
N PHE A 254 14.00 4.20 -3.21
CA PHE A 254 14.43 5.27 -4.11
C PHE A 254 14.87 4.75 -5.48
N LYS A 255 15.68 3.68 -5.52
CA LYS A 255 16.12 3.07 -6.78
C LYS A 255 14.92 2.56 -7.61
N LEU A 256 13.96 1.92 -6.96
CA LEU A 256 12.73 1.45 -7.60
C LEU A 256 11.92 2.64 -8.14
N ALA A 257 11.65 3.65 -7.32
CA ALA A 257 10.91 4.85 -7.76
C ALA A 257 11.59 5.57 -8.94
N LEU A 258 12.93 5.66 -8.94
CA LEU A 258 13.68 6.22 -10.05
C LEU A 258 13.56 5.36 -11.32
N SER A 259 13.68 4.04 -11.18
CA SER A 259 13.50 3.09 -12.29
C SER A 259 12.10 3.20 -12.88
N ASP A 260 11.07 3.24 -12.04
CA ASP A 260 9.67 3.33 -12.45
C ASP A 260 9.38 4.67 -13.15
N MET A 261 10.00 5.78 -12.70
CA MET A 261 9.94 7.08 -13.39
C MET A 261 10.59 7.06 -14.77
N VAL A 262 11.76 6.44 -14.91
CA VAL A 262 12.44 6.33 -16.21
C VAL A 262 11.69 5.40 -17.14
N LEU A 263 11.21 4.26 -16.63
CA LEU A 263 10.48 3.26 -17.39
C LEU A 263 9.12 3.79 -17.86
N SER A 264 8.36 4.47 -17.00
CA SER A 264 7.08 5.09 -17.37
C SER A 264 7.23 6.11 -18.50
N ARG A 265 8.24 6.99 -18.42
CA ARG A 265 8.53 7.95 -19.51
C ARG A 265 8.95 7.26 -20.80
N ARG A 266 9.74 6.19 -20.71
CA ARG A 266 10.15 5.41 -21.89
C ARG A 266 8.94 4.72 -22.52
N ALA A 267 8.07 4.13 -21.72
CA ALA A 267 6.85 3.47 -22.18
C ALA A 267 5.91 4.45 -22.87
N ILE A 268 5.66 5.63 -22.29
CA ILE A 268 4.82 6.68 -22.91
C ILE A 268 5.40 7.10 -24.27
N ARG A 269 6.72 7.33 -24.34
CA ARG A 269 7.38 7.72 -25.60
C ARG A 269 7.26 6.62 -26.67
N ILE A 270 7.46 5.37 -26.30
CA ILE A 270 7.34 4.22 -27.21
C ILE A 270 5.90 4.07 -27.68
N MET A 271 4.92 4.22 -26.78
CA MET A 271 3.50 4.14 -27.12
C MET A 271 3.11 5.23 -28.11
N GLN A 272 3.46 6.49 -27.85
CA GLN A 272 3.19 7.61 -28.76
C GLN A 272 3.88 7.46 -30.12
N GLN A 273 5.10 6.89 -30.14
CA GLN A 273 5.81 6.64 -31.40
C GLN A 273 5.21 5.48 -32.20
N ARG A 274 4.66 4.46 -31.53
CA ARG A 274 4.15 3.24 -32.18
C ARG A 274 2.67 3.36 -32.57
N TYR A 275 1.92 4.12 -31.80
CA TYR A 275 0.47 4.32 -31.93
C TYR A 275 0.19 5.83 -31.82
N PRO A 276 0.43 6.59 -32.90
CA PRO A 276 0.05 8.00 -32.94
C PRO A 276 -1.48 8.14 -32.86
N ASP A 277 -1.93 9.25 -32.29
CA ASP A 277 -3.36 9.57 -32.22
C ASP A 277 -3.96 9.70 -33.63
N ALA A 278 -5.18 9.21 -33.80
CA ALA A 278 -5.83 9.15 -35.11
C ALA A 278 -6.21 10.56 -35.60
N THR A 279 -5.96 10.84 -36.88
CA THR A 279 -6.25 12.16 -37.46
C THR A 279 -7.75 12.34 -37.71
N ALA A 280 -8.22 13.59 -37.82
CA ALA A 280 -9.63 13.87 -38.13
C ALA A 280 -10.10 13.20 -39.44
N GLU A 281 -9.19 13.02 -40.39
CA GLU A 281 -9.44 12.30 -41.64
C GLU A 281 -9.61 10.80 -41.41
N ASP A 282 -8.74 10.18 -40.59
CA ASP A 282 -8.84 8.77 -40.20
C ASP A 282 -10.14 8.46 -39.46
N LEU A 283 -10.55 9.35 -38.54
CA LEU A 283 -11.83 9.22 -37.80
C LEU A 283 -13.04 9.37 -38.72
N SER A 284 -12.96 10.17 -39.78
CA SER A 284 -14.06 10.32 -40.73
C SER A 284 -14.18 9.13 -41.71
N SER A 285 -13.07 8.41 -41.91
CA SER A 285 -12.98 7.29 -42.85
C SER A 285 -13.43 5.94 -42.26
N SER A 286 -13.42 5.83 -40.94
CA SER A 286 -13.67 4.60 -40.17
C SER A 286 -14.78 4.84 -39.13
N ASP A 287 -15.32 3.77 -38.51
CA ASP A 287 -16.28 3.93 -37.41
C ASP A 287 -15.64 4.76 -36.28
N ASN A 288 -16.14 5.99 -36.09
CA ASN A 288 -15.67 6.94 -35.08
C ASN A 288 -16.20 6.63 -33.68
N VAL A 289 -16.80 5.46 -33.46
CA VAL A 289 -17.38 5.05 -32.18
C VAL A 289 -16.36 4.22 -31.39
N CYS A 290 -16.04 4.66 -30.18
CA CYS A 290 -15.14 3.94 -29.28
C CYS A 290 -15.73 2.57 -28.93
N ILE A 291 -14.96 1.49 -29.14
CA ILE A 291 -15.43 0.11 -28.88
C ILE A 291 -15.68 -0.18 -27.38
N ILE A 292 -15.10 0.62 -26.48
CA ILE A 292 -15.18 0.41 -25.02
C ILE A 292 -16.41 1.11 -24.43
N CYS A 293 -16.51 2.44 -24.61
CA CYS A 293 -17.62 3.24 -24.05
C CYS A 293 -18.78 3.48 -25.04
N ARG A 294 -18.62 3.15 -26.32
CA ARG A 294 -19.58 3.43 -27.41
C ARG A 294 -19.90 4.92 -27.59
N GLU A 295 -18.97 5.79 -27.24
CA GLU A 295 -19.05 7.24 -27.46
C GLU A 295 -18.28 7.63 -28.73
N GLU A 296 -18.65 8.74 -29.36
CA GLU A 296 -17.94 9.26 -30.54
C GLU A 296 -16.57 9.80 -30.14
N MET A 297 -15.52 9.31 -30.81
CA MET A 297 -14.16 9.78 -30.67
C MET A 297 -14.03 11.15 -31.34
N LEU A 298 -13.49 12.13 -30.62
CA LEU A 298 -13.23 13.47 -31.15
C LEU A 298 -11.75 13.57 -31.55
N PRO A 299 -11.42 14.23 -32.68
CA PRO A 299 -10.03 14.49 -33.02
C PRO A 299 -9.42 15.41 -31.95
N ASP A 300 -8.21 15.08 -31.50
CA ASP A 300 -7.48 15.90 -30.51
C ASP A 300 -7.14 17.26 -31.14
N THR A 301 -8.01 18.24 -30.94
CA THR A 301 -7.86 19.61 -31.44
C THR A 301 -6.91 20.39 -30.55
N GLY A 302 -5.71 19.83 -30.28
CA GLY A 302 -4.56 20.54 -29.72
C GLY A 302 -4.89 21.53 -28.60
N SER A 303 -5.79 21.19 -27.68
CA SER A 303 -6.08 22.08 -26.57
C SER A 303 -4.88 22.03 -25.62
N ALA A 304 -4.19 23.16 -25.50
CA ALA A 304 -3.12 23.36 -24.56
C ALA A 304 -3.65 23.19 -23.12
N PHE A 305 -3.72 21.96 -22.61
CA PHE A 305 -4.11 21.67 -21.21
C PHE A 305 -2.89 21.67 -20.25
N PHE A 306 -1.89 22.50 -20.55
CA PHE A 306 -0.76 22.80 -19.67
C PHE A 306 -0.85 24.27 -19.24
N LEU A 307 -1.79 24.58 -18.34
CA LEU A 307 -1.76 25.57 -17.22
C LEU A 307 -3.20 25.96 -16.80
N PRO A 308 -3.41 26.42 -15.55
CA PRO A 308 -4.73 26.52 -14.95
C PRO A 308 -5.36 27.88 -15.25
N SER A 309 -6.58 27.88 -15.78
CA SER A 309 -7.49 29.02 -15.70
C SER A 309 -8.70 28.61 -14.88
N ALA A 310 -8.77 29.19 -13.69
CA ALA A 310 -9.99 29.33 -12.94
C ALA A 310 -10.95 30.14 -13.81
N ASP A 311 -11.90 29.48 -14.46
CA ASP A 311 -13.15 30.14 -14.83
C ASP A 311 -14.31 29.16 -14.66
N PHE A 312 -15.11 29.58 -13.71
CA PHE A 312 -16.33 29.00 -13.21
C PHE A 312 -17.44 29.28 -14.23
N SER A 313 -18.42 28.37 -14.28
CA SER A 313 -19.70 28.49 -14.98
C SER A 313 -19.68 28.22 -16.50
N ALA A 314 -19.98 26.97 -16.84
CA ALA A 314 -20.92 26.69 -17.92
C ALA A 314 -21.89 25.63 -17.40
N SER A 315 -23.13 26.06 -17.18
CA SER A 315 -24.27 25.21 -16.92
C SER A 315 -24.46 24.21 -18.05
N ILE A 316 -24.14 22.94 -17.80
CA ILE A 316 -24.60 21.84 -18.65
C ILE A 316 -26.10 21.68 -18.36
N PRO A 317 -26.99 21.75 -19.36
CA PRO A 317 -28.40 21.46 -19.16
C PRO A 317 -28.53 20.01 -18.67
N ALA A 318 -29.21 19.84 -17.54
CA ALA A 318 -29.50 18.52 -16.98
C ALA A 318 -30.09 17.62 -18.06
N ALA A 319 -29.41 16.51 -18.35
CA ALA A 319 -30.00 15.45 -19.16
C ALA A 319 -31.36 15.10 -18.54
N PRO A 320 -32.44 15.07 -19.33
CA PRO A 320 -33.75 14.69 -18.80
C PRO A 320 -33.60 13.31 -18.16
N ALA A 321 -34.08 13.18 -16.91
CA ALA A 321 -34.10 11.92 -16.20
C ALA A 321 -34.70 10.85 -17.14
N PRO A 322 -34.13 9.63 -17.19
CA PRO A 322 -34.72 8.55 -17.95
C PRO A 322 -36.17 8.39 -17.48
N LEU A 323 -37.11 8.65 -18.40
CA LEU A 323 -38.53 8.52 -18.14
C LEU A 323 -38.77 7.08 -17.66
N LEU A 324 -39.18 6.95 -16.41
CA LEU A 324 -39.68 5.71 -15.85
C LEU A 324 -40.84 5.26 -16.76
N PRO A 325 -40.78 4.08 -17.40
CA PRO A 325 -41.83 3.65 -18.31
C PRO A 325 -43.19 3.65 -17.62
N ASP A 326 -44.22 4.02 -18.40
CA ASP A 326 -45.60 4.13 -17.96
C ASP A 326 -46.06 2.95 -17.10
N ASP A 327 -46.81 3.29 -16.05
CA ASP A 327 -47.32 2.42 -15.00
C ASP A 327 -47.81 1.07 -15.59
N LEU A 328 -47.13 -0.04 -15.26
CA LEU A 328 -47.35 -1.42 -15.76
C LEU A 328 -48.80 -1.91 -15.70
N LYS A 329 -49.66 -1.19 -14.99
CA LYS A 329 -51.09 -1.41 -14.87
C LYS A 329 -51.90 -1.02 -16.13
N GLN A 330 -51.30 -0.31 -17.08
CA GLN A 330 -51.97 0.14 -18.30
C GLN A 330 -51.78 -0.81 -19.50
N LEU A 331 -50.90 -1.82 -19.38
CA LEU A 331 -50.65 -2.79 -20.45
C LEU A 331 -51.73 -3.90 -20.46
N SER A 332 -52.12 -4.33 -21.66
CA SER A 332 -52.99 -5.49 -21.81
C SER A 332 -52.25 -6.78 -21.41
N GLU A 333 -52.97 -7.78 -20.91
CA GLU A 333 -52.37 -9.02 -20.42
C GLU A 333 -51.58 -9.80 -21.50
N ALA A 334 -51.93 -9.58 -22.78
CA ALA A 334 -51.20 -10.14 -23.92
C ALA A 334 -49.84 -9.45 -24.15
N GLU A 335 -49.74 -8.15 -23.91
CA GLU A 335 -48.47 -7.40 -24.02
C GLU A 335 -47.55 -7.71 -22.84
N LEU A 336 -48.11 -7.88 -21.64
CA LEU A 336 -47.35 -8.25 -20.46
C LEU A 336 -46.68 -9.61 -20.62
N ARG A 337 -47.39 -10.62 -21.15
CA ARG A 337 -46.82 -11.95 -21.44
C ARG A 337 -45.75 -11.92 -22.52
N ARG A 338 -45.86 -11.04 -23.52
CA ARG A 338 -44.81 -10.84 -24.54
C ARG A 338 -43.56 -10.22 -23.94
N MET A 339 -43.71 -9.24 -23.05
CA MET A 339 -42.59 -8.64 -22.33
C MET A 339 -41.91 -9.62 -21.36
N GLU A 340 -42.69 -10.45 -20.67
CA GLU A 340 -42.14 -11.52 -19.82
C GLU A 340 -41.35 -12.56 -20.63
N ALA A 341 -41.88 -12.98 -21.78
CA ALA A 341 -41.18 -13.90 -22.68
C ALA A 341 -39.88 -13.30 -23.22
N TRP A 342 -39.92 -12.04 -23.65
CA TRP A 342 -38.75 -11.30 -24.13
C TRP A 342 -37.67 -11.14 -23.05
N ASN A 343 -38.07 -10.75 -21.84
CA ASN A 343 -37.15 -10.60 -20.71
C ASN A 343 -36.55 -11.93 -20.29
N ARG A 344 -37.35 -13.01 -20.31
CA ARG A 344 -36.87 -14.36 -20.03
C ARG A 344 -35.84 -14.81 -21.06
N GLU A 345 -36.11 -14.64 -22.35
CA GLU A 345 -35.16 -15.00 -23.40
C GLU A 345 -33.87 -14.17 -23.32
N ALA A 346 -33.98 -12.87 -23.03
CA ALA A 346 -32.82 -12.01 -22.82
C ALA A 346 -31.98 -12.42 -21.59
N LEU A 347 -32.62 -12.85 -20.50
CA LEU A 347 -31.96 -13.39 -19.32
C LEU A 347 -31.28 -14.72 -19.62
N GLU A 348 -31.95 -15.63 -20.32
CA GLU A 348 -31.40 -16.94 -20.72
C GLU A 348 -30.12 -16.75 -21.56
N ARG A 349 -30.14 -15.86 -22.56
CA ARG A 349 -28.93 -15.55 -23.37
C ARG A 349 -27.81 -14.92 -22.55
N ARG A 350 -28.11 -14.05 -21.60
CA ARG A 350 -27.09 -13.44 -20.72
C ARG A 350 -26.47 -14.49 -19.80
N VAL A 351 -27.28 -15.38 -19.23
CA VAL A 351 -26.79 -16.47 -18.37
C VAL A 351 -25.91 -17.42 -19.19
N GLU A 352 -26.33 -17.81 -20.39
CA GLU A 352 -25.54 -18.65 -21.29
C GLU A 352 -24.20 -17.98 -21.64
N HIS A 353 -24.22 -16.68 -21.96
CA HIS A 353 -23.01 -15.94 -22.26
C HIS A 353 -22.04 -15.87 -21.08
N LEU A 354 -22.54 -15.62 -19.87
CA LEU A 354 -21.72 -15.60 -18.65
C LEU A 354 -21.14 -16.97 -18.31
N GLN A 355 -21.92 -18.04 -18.51
CA GLN A 355 -21.43 -19.42 -18.34
C GLN A 355 -20.30 -19.74 -19.33
N ARG A 356 -20.44 -19.29 -20.58
CA ARG A 356 -19.40 -19.47 -21.61
C ARG A 356 -18.12 -18.70 -21.29
N ILE A 357 -18.24 -17.46 -20.77
CA ILE A 357 -17.10 -16.68 -20.30
C ILE A 357 -16.40 -17.39 -19.14
N SER A 358 -17.14 -17.89 -18.15
CA SER A 358 -16.58 -18.66 -17.03
C SER A 358 -15.78 -19.86 -17.51
N ALA A 359 -16.32 -20.63 -18.46
CA ALA A 359 -15.63 -21.79 -19.02
C ALA A 359 -14.32 -21.43 -19.74
N LEU A 360 -14.29 -20.29 -20.46
CA LEU A 360 -13.07 -19.79 -21.10
C LEU A 360 -12.01 -19.34 -20.08
N LEU A 361 -12.44 -18.70 -19.00
CA LEU A 361 -11.56 -18.31 -17.88
C LEU A 361 -10.95 -19.54 -17.20
N ASP A 362 -11.75 -20.56 -16.90
CA ASP A 362 -11.27 -21.80 -16.30
C ASP A 362 -10.25 -22.52 -17.20
N ALA A 363 -10.51 -22.55 -18.51
CA ALA A 363 -9.58 -23.10 -19.49
C ALA A 363 -8.26 -22.32 -19.56
N ALA A 364 -8.32 -20.98 -19.52
CA ALA A 364 -7.14 -20.12 -19.51
C ALA A 364 -6.30 -20.31 -18.24
N VAL A 365 -6.93 -20.42 -17.06
CA VAL A 365 -6.23 -20.71 -15.79
C VAL A 365 -5.53 -22.07 -15.85
N LEU A 366 -6.18 -23.08 -16.43
CA LEU A 366 -5.58 -24.40 -16.62
C LEU A 366 -4.35 -24.34 -17.55
N GLN A 367 -4.45 -23.62 -18.67
CA GLN A 367 -3.33 -23.44 -19.61
C GLN A 367 -2.17 -22.67 -18.97
N MET A 368 -2.46 -21.64 -18.19
CA MET A 368 -1.45 -20.89 -17.45
C MET A 368 -0.75 -21.78 -16.41
N GLY A 369 -1.50 -22.66 -15.75
CA GLY A 369 -0.95 -23.69 -14.86
C GLY A 369 0.00 -24.65 -15.57
N GLN A 370 -0.39 -25.14 -16.75
CA GLN A 370 0.46 -25.99 -17.59
C GLN A 370 1.73 -25.27 -18.04
N TYR A 371 1.62 -24.01 -18.47
CA TYR A 371 2.77 -23.19 -18.85
C TYR A 371 3.73 -22.99 -17.69
N THR A 372 3.20 -22.70 -16.49
CA THR A 372 4.01 -22.53 -15.27
C THR A 372 4.77 -23.80 -14.91
N GLN A 373 4.13 -24.97 -15.04
CA GLN A 373 4.78 -26.27 -14.85
C GLN A 373 5.85 -26.55 -15.92
N LEU A 374 5.63 -26.13 -17.16
CA LEU A 374 6.57 -26.27 -18.27
C LEU A 374 7.81 -25.38 -18.07
N MET A 375 7.61 -24.12 -17.69
CA MET A 375 8.70 -23.18 -17.35
C MET A 375 9.51 -23.67 -16.14
N ALA A 376 8.86 -24.24 -15.12
CA ALA A 376 9.55 -24.83 -13.99
C ALA A 376 10.43 -26.03 -14.37
N ARG A 377 10.09 -26.76 -15.44
CA ARG A 377 10.90 -27.87 -15.97
C ARG A 377 12.04 -27.43 -16.89
N ILE A 378 11.86 -26.33 -17.63
CA ILE A 378 12.86 -25.85 -18.60
C ILE A 378 14.00 -25.11 -17.89
N GLY A 379 13.78 -24.57 -16.69
CA GLY A 379 14.80 -23.82 -15.94
C GLY A 379 15.18 -22.50 -16.64
N PRO A 380 15.93 -21.61 -15.96
CA PRO A 380 16.33 -20.34 -16.56
C PRO A 380 17.27 -20.59 -17.76
N PRO A 381 17.15 -19.80 -18.84
CA PRO A 381 18.05 -19.94 -19.99
C PRO A 381 19.50 -19.67 -19.57
N PRO A 382 20.48 -20.41 -20.11
CA PRO A 382 21.88 -20.10 -19.87
C PRO A 382 22.21 -18.68 -20.37
N PRO A 383 23.13 -17.96 -19.71
CA PRO A 383 23.52 -16.62 -20.14
C PRO A 383 24.09 -16.69 -21.55
N LEU A 384 23.65 -15.76 -22.42
CA LEU A 384 24.15 -15.63 -23.78
C LEU A 384 25.66 -15.36 -23.74
N ALA A 385 26.44 -16.25 -24.35
CA ALA A 385 27.86 -16.03 -24.58
C ALA A 385 28.04 -14.89 -25.58
N GLU A 386 28.78 -13.86 -25.17
CA GLU A 386 29.29 -12.82 -26.08
C GLU A 386 30.36 -13.44 -26.98
N ASP A 387 30.01 -13.81 -28.21
CA ASP A 387 31.00 -14.12 -29.23
C ASP A 387 31.47 -12.82 -29.90
N SER A 388 32.55 -12.30 -29.33
CA SER A 388 33.54 -11.51 -30.06
C SER A 388 34.28 -12.43 -31.02
N GLN A 389 34.20 -12.19 -32.34
CA GLN A 389 35.36 -12.35 -33.23
C GLN A 389 35.12 -11.79 -34.63
N ALA A 390 35.87 -10.73 -34.92
CA ALA A 390 36.26 -10.35 -36.27
C ALA A 390 37.33 -11.34 -36.78
N GLY A 391 37.20 -11.73 -38.06
CA GLY A 391 38.31 -12.06 -38.95
C GLY A 391 38.84 -13.51 -38.95
N ALA A 392 38.54 -14.25 -40.02
CA ALA A 392 39.55 -14.86 -40.90
C ALA A 392 38.89 -15.68 -42.01
N SER A 393 39.23 -15.36 -43.26
CA SER A 393 39.00 -16.20 -44.43
C SER A 393 39.85 -17.48 -44.36
N ALA A 394 39.33 -18.62 -44.82
CA ALA A 394 39.85 -19.35 -45.98
C ALA A 394 39.43 -20.84 -45.98
N ALA A 395 39.26 -21.34 -47.21
CA ALA A 395 39.47 -22.71 -47.67
C ALA A 395 38.25 -23.68 -47.74
N ALA A 396 37.91 -23.98 -49.01
CA ALA A 396 37.73 -25.30 -49.62
C ALA A 396 36.59 -26.20 -49.09
N ALA A 397 35.51 -26.36 -49.86
CA ALA A 397 35.37 -27.33 -50.97
C ALA A 397 35.26 -28.80 -50.52
N SER A 398 34.02 -29.33 -50.51
CA SER A 398 33.64 -30.63 -51.09
C SER A 398 32.19 -31.00 -50.72
N ALA A 399 31.31 -31.06 -51.72
CA ALA A 399 30.16 -31.99 -51.72
C ALA A 399 30.68 -33.41 -52.07
N PRO A 400 29.95 -34.54 -51.89
CA PRO A 400 28.63 -34.76 -52.51
C PRO A 400 27.62 -35.73 -51.81
N ALA A 401 26.42 -35.82 -52.42
CA ALA A 401 25.50 -36.98 -52.59
C ALA A 401 24.88 -37.67 -51.34
N ALA A 402 23.56 -37.75 -51.14
CA ALA A 402 22.44 -38.40 -51.87
C ALA A 402 22.15 -39.88 -51.49
N GLY A 403 20.86 -40.19 -51.22
CA GLY A 403 20.23 -41.54 -51.18
C GLY A 403 19.98 -42.11 -49.77
N SER A 404 18.76 -42.17 -49.22
CA SER A 404 17.56 -43.01 -49.48
C SER A 404 17.56 -44.40 -48.81
N ALA A 405 16.33 -44.90 -48.54
CA ALA A 405 15.88 -46.16 -47.92
C ALA A 405 15.83 -46.16 -46.38
N ALA A 406 14.67 -46.19 -45.70
CA ALA A 406 13.51 -47.09 -45.77
C ALA A 406 13.83 -48.53 -45.37
N GLU A 407 13.51 -48.90 -44.13
CA GLU A 407 13.24 -50.28 -43.78
C GLU A 407 12.17 -50.35 -42.67
N ALA A 408 11.05 -50.93 -43.04
CA ALA A 408 9.97 -51.32 -42.15
C ALA A 408 10.21 -52.77 -41.71
N THR A 409 9.99 -53.06 -40.44
CA THR A 409 9.66 -54.44 -40.03
C THR A 409 8.76 -54.39 -38.80
N ALA A 410 7.50 -54.73 -39.03
CA ALA A 410 6.59 -55.15 -38.00
C ALA A 410 6.99 -56.55 -37.54
N ASN A 411 6.88 -56.83 -36.23
CA ASN A 411 6.39 -58.14 -35.82
C ASN A 411 5.63 -58.08 -34.50
N SER A 412 4.42 -58.64 -34.59
CA SER A 412 3.40 -58.86 -33.58
C SER A 412 3.74 -59.96 -32.57
N THR A 413 2.90 -60.04 -31.52
CA THR A 413 2.58 -61.14 -30.57
C THR A 413 3.02 -60.86 -29.13
N SER A 414 2.29 -61.21 -28.07
CA SER A 414 0.90 -61.63 -27.84
C SER A 414 0.75 -61.74 -26.30
N SER A 415 -0.43 -61.40 -25.78
CA SER A 415 -1.09 -61.92 -24.58
C SER A 415 -0.32 -62.07 -23.25
N LYS A 416 -0.79 -61.37 -22.21
CA LYS A 416 -1.91 -61.86 -21.37
C LYS A 416 -2.54 -60.73 -20.59
#